data_AF-A0A2U9SH95-F1
#
_entry.id   AF-A0A2U9SH95-F1
#
_cell.length_a   1.000
_cell.length_b   1.000
_cell.length_c   1.000
_cell.angle_alpha   90.00
_cell.angle_beta   90.00
_cell.angle_gamma   90.00
#
_symmetry.space_group_name_H-M   'P 1'
#
loop_
_entity.id
_entity.type
_entity.pdbx_description
1 polymer ?
#
loop_
_entity_poly.entity_id
_entity_poly.type
_entity_poly.pdbx_seq_one_letter_code
_entity_poly.pdbx_strand_id
1 'polypeptide(L)'
;MSAAGRGRAQQRAIPPFIVDLLLRFGAEAHHHGAEVLYFDKEARRRLRHHLGDRILQAIGDQMLDTYAAVGEGDRVVTVAHRNRRLKRP
;
A
#
# COMPACT_ATOMS: atom_id res chain seq x y z
N MET A 1 8.66 11.53 27.76
CA MET A 1 7.24 11.54 27.31
C MET A 1 7.23 11.46 25.80
N SER A 2 7.12 10.26 25.25
CA SER A 2 7.07 10.03 23.80
C SER A 2 5.73 10.53 23.27
N ALA A 3 5.76 11.50 22.36
CA ALA A 3 4.58 12.00 21.68
C ALA A 3 4.01 10.87 20.81
N ALA A 4 3.03 10.13 21.35
CA ALA A 4 2.18 9.24 20.59
C ALA A 4 1.41 10.09 19.57
N GLY A 5 1.95 10.19 18.35
CA GLY A 5 1.28 10.78 17.21
C GLY A 5 0.03 9.95 16.93
N ARG A 6 -1.11 10.39 17.47
CA ARG A 6 -2.44 9.83 17.23
C ARG A 6 -2.62 9.66 15.73
N GLY A 7 -2.50 8.41 15.29
CA GLY A 7 -2.66 8.00 13.90
C GLY A 7 -4.03 8.41 13.41
N ARG A 8 -4.08 9.46 12.59
CA ARG A 8 -5.22 9.65 11.70
C ARG A 8 -5.04 8.65 10.57
N ALA A 9 -5.50 7.42 10.79
CA ALA A 9 -5.76 6.46 9.73
C ALA A 9 -6.90 7.06 8.89
N GLN A 10 -6.54 7.99 8.03
CA GLN A 10 -7.46 8.63 7.10
C GLN A 10 -7.63 7.61 5.98
N GLN A 11 -8.67 6.77 6.10
CA GLN A 11 -9.22 6.03 4.98
C GLN A 11 -9.71 7.07 3.95
N ARG A 12 -8.78 7.62 3.17
CA ARG A 12 -9.08 8.30 1.91
C ARG A 12 -9.79 7.27 1.04
N ALA A 13 -10.59 7.72 0.07
CA ALA A 13 -11.46 6.92 -0.81
C ALA A 13 -10.71 5.83 -1.63
N ILE A 14 -10.13 4.86 -0.92
CA ILE A 14 -9.35 3.73 -1.41
C ILE A 14 -10.30 2.54 -1.28
N PRO A 15 -10.73 1.97 -2.40
CA PRO A 15 -11.63 0.82 -2.36
C PRO A 15 -11.02 -0.34 -1.59
N PRO A 16 -11.80 -1.09 -0.78
CA PRO A 16 -11.32 -2.27 -0.05
C PRO A 16 -10.59 -3.28 -0.95
N PHE A 17 -11.04 -3.44 -2.19
CA PHE A 17 -10.38 -4.29 -3.19
C PHE A 17 -8.91 -3.90 -3.45
N ILE A 18 -8.56 -2.61 -3.38
CA ILE A 18 -7.15 -2.19 -3.52
C ILE A 18 -6.31 -2.65 -2.33
N VAL A 19 -6.89 -2.69 -1.13
CA VAL A 19 -6.24 -3.21 0.08
C VAL A 19 -6.00 -4.71 -0.06
N ASP A 20 -6.99 -5.46 -0.57
CA ASP A 20 -6.85 -6.90 -0.81
C ASP A 20 -5.75 -7.19 -1.85
N LEU A 21 -5.66 -6.37 -2.90
CA LEU A 21 -4.58 -6.48 -3.87
C LEU A 21 -3.20 -6.16 -3.27
N LEU A 22 -3.12 -5.18 -2.37
CA LEU A 22 -1.89 -4.85 -1.63
C LEU A 22 -1.43 -6.03 -0.77
N LEU A 23 -2.36 -6.65 -0.03
CA LEU A 23 -2.06 -7.79 0.83
C LEU A 23 -1.62 -9.03 0.04
N ARG A 24 -2.16 -9.24 -1.16
CA ARG A 24 -1.87 -10.43 -1.98
C ARG A 24 -0.68 -10.27 -2.90
N PHE A 25 -0.48 -9.07 -3.45
CA PHE A 25 0.49 -8.83 -4.53
C PHE A 25 1.51 -7.77 -4.19
N GLY A 26 1.34 -7.00 -3.10
CA GLY A 26 2.26 -5.95 -2.70
C GLY A 26 3.67 -6.47 -2.43
N ALA A 27 4.61 -5.54 -2.38
CA ALA A 27 5.95 -5.77 -1.87
C ALA A 27 6.05 -5.23 -0.45
N GLU A 28 6.69 -5.99 0.43
CA GLU A 28 6.97 -5.62 1.80
C GLU A 28 8.26 -4.78 1.88
N ALA A 29 8.25 -3.76 2.75
CA ALA A 29 9.44 -3.03 3.13
C ALA A 29 9.34 -2.55 4.58
N HIS A 30 10.47 -2.55 5.27
CA HIS A 30 10.56 -1.97 6.61
C HIS A 30 10.82 -0.46 6.51
N HIS A 31 9.97 0.35 7.13
CA HIS A 31 10.09 1.81 7.13
C HIS A 31 9.76 2.39 8.51
N HIS A 32 10.76 3.01 9.16
CA HIS A 32 10.64 3.60 10.51
C HIS A 32 10.03 2.68 11.59
N GLY A 33 10.40 1.39 11.57
CA GLY A 33 9.93 0.42 12.57
C GLY A 33 8.52 -0.14 12.31
N ALA A 34 7.92 0.15 11.16
CA ALA A 34 6.71 -0.49 10.68
C ALA A 34 6.97 -1.23 9.37
N GLU A 35 6.23 -2.30 9.15
CA GLU A 35 6.19 -2.97 7.85
C GLU A 35 5.23 -2.20 6.93
N VAL A 36 5.59 -2.06 5.67
CA VAL A 36 4.82 -1.33 4.67
C VAL A 36 4.67 -2.16 3.40
N LEU A 37 3.44 -2.34 2.95
CA LEU A 37 3.07 -2.92 1.67
C LEU A 37 2.86 -1.83 0.63
N TYR A 38 3.35 -2.04 -0.59
CA TYR A 38 3.17 -1.13 -1.72
C TYR A 38 3.26 -1.87 -3.07
N PHE A 39 2.71 -1.30 -4.14
CA PHE A 39 2.87 -1.88 -5.48
C PHE A 39 4.17 -1.42 -6.14
N ASP A 40 5.23 -2.20 -5.97
CA ASP A 40 6.48 -2.04 -6.72
C ASP A 40 6.35 -2.53 -8.18
N LYS A 41 7.46 -2.50 -8.94
CA LYS A 41 7.45 -2.91 -10.35
C LYS A 41 7.04 -4.38 -10.51
N GLU A 42 7.48 -5.24 -9.61
CA GLU A 42 7.19 -6.67 -9.67
C GLU A 42 5.76 -6.99 -9.24
N ALA A 43 5.24 -6.32 -8.22
CA ALA A 43 3.84 -6.35 -7.81
C ALA A 43 2.92 -5.92 -8.96
N ARG A 44 3.25 -4.81 -9.65
CA ARG A 44 2.48 -4.36 -10.83
C ARG A 44 2.53 -5.38 -11.97
N ARG A 45 3.66 -6.07 -12.17
CA ARG A 45 3.77 -7.16 -13.15
C ARG A 45 2.88 -8.35 -12.78
N ARG A 46 2.88 -8.77 -11.50
CA ARG A 46 1.98 -9.82 -11.00
C ARG A 46 0.51 -9.44 -11.15
N LEU A 47 0.15 -8.21 -10.80
CA LEU A 47 -1.21 -7.68 -11.00
C LEU A 47 -1.63 -7.70 -12.46
N ARG A 48 -0.75 -7.28 -13.37
CA ARG A 48 -1.02 -7.34 -14.81
C ARG A 48 -1.32 -8.77 -15.26
N HIS A 49 -0.51 -9.73 -14.82
CA HIS A 49 -0.72 -11.15 -15.15
C HIS A 49 -2.04 -11.68 -14.57
N HIS A 50 -2.43 -11.23 -13.38
CA HIS A 50 -3.62 -11.71 -12.69
C HIS A 50 -4.93 -11.07 -13.19
N LEU A 51 -4.95 -9.75 -13.38
CA LEU A 51 -6.15 -8.97 -13.71
C LEU A 51 -6.25 -8.63 -15.21
N GLY A 52 -5.15 -8.72 -15.95
CA GLY A 52 -5.05 -8.25 -17.32
C GLY A 52 -4.91 -6.72 -17.44
N ASP A 53 -4.45 -6.27 -18.60
CA ASP A 53 -4.11 -4.87 -18.83
C ASP A 53 -5.30 -3.91 -18.71
N ARG A 54 -6.48 -4.31 -19.19
CA ARG A 54 -7.68 -3.44 -19.16
C ARG A 54 -8.12 -3.11 -17.74
N ILE A 55 -8.12 -4.08 -16.84
CA ILE A 55 -8.49 -3.87 -15.44
C ILE A 55 -7.43 -3.02 -14.75
N LEU A 56 -6.15 -3.29 -15.00
CA LEU A 56 -5.06 -2.52 -14.41
C LEU A 56 -5.08 -1.05 -14.83
N GLN A 57 -5.43 -0.76 -16.08
CA GLN A 57 -5.64 0.60 -16.58
C GLN A 57 -6.84 1.28 -15.89
N ALA A 58 -7.94 0.55 -15.68
CA ALA A 58 -9.14 1.09 -15.01
C ALA A 58 -8.89 1.42 -13.53
N ILE A 59 -8.04 0.64 -12.84
CA ILE A 59 -7.61 0.93 -11.46
C ILE A 59 -6.85 2.26 -11.40
N GLY A 60 -6.03 2.54 -12.42
CA GLY A 60 -5.28 3.79 -12.55
C GLY A 60 -4.08 3.91 -11.61
N ASP A 61 -3.10 4.72 -12.01
CA ASP A 61 -1.83 4.86 -11.29
C ASP A 61 -2.00 5.40 -9.86
N GLN A 62 -2.99 6.26 -9.62
CA GLN A 62 -3.26 6.80 -8.28
C GLN A 62 -3.56 5.71 -7.25
N MET A 63 -4.31 4.67 -7.65
CA MET A 63 -4.61 3.53 -6.77
C MET A 63 -3.40 2.60 -6.65
N LEU A 64 -2.62 2.44 -7.72
CA LEU A 64 -1.37 1.68 -7.69
C LEU A 64 -0.23 2.39 -6.95
N ASP A 65 -0.39 3.66 -6.62
CA ASP A 65 0.48 4.42 -5.72
C ASP A 65 -0.03 4.37 -4.26
N THR A 66 -0.90 3.43 -3.91
CA THR A 66 -1.31 3.20 -2.52
C THR A 66 -0.27 2.38 -1.77
N TYR A 67 -0.12 2.67 -0.47
CA TYR A 67 0.63 1.84 0.47
C TYR A 67 -0.20 1.53 1.71
N ALA A 68 0.13 0.41 2.37
CA ALA A 68 -0.46 0.01 3.64
C ALA A 68 0.65 -0.18 4.68
N ALA A 69 0.55 0.49 5.83
CA ALA A 69 1.40 0.19 6.98
C ALA A 69 0.75 -0.93 7.79
N VAL A 70 1.53 -1.97 8.05
CA VAL A 70 1.17 -3.14 8.84
C VAL A 70 1.84 -3.00 10.21
N GLY A 71 1.03 -3.14 11.26
CA GLY A 71 1.49 -3.13 12.64
C GLY A 71 1.80 -4.53 13.13
N GLU A 72 2.24 -4.63 14.39
CA GLU A 72 2.48 -5.93 15.03
C GLU A 72 1.25 -6.86 14.93
N GLY A 73 1.49 -8.11 14.49
CA GLY A 73 0.45 -9.13 14.32
C GLY A 73 -0.35 -9.04 13.01
N ASP A 74 0.31 -8.65 11.90
CA ASP A 74 -0.25 -8.60 10.53
C ASP A 74 -1.49 -7.71 10.35
N ARG A 75 -1.77 -6.84 11.31
CA ARG A 75 -2.92 -5.95 11.24
C ARG A 75 -2.58 -4.73 10.41
N VAL A 76 -3.31 -4.50 9.32
CA VAL A 76 -3.23 -3.25 8.56
C VAL A 76 -3.66 -2.09 9.45
N VAL A 77 -2.72 -1.19 9.78
CA VAL A 77 -2.95 -0.05 10.67
C VAL A 77 -3.32 1.20 9.88
N THR A 78 -2.82 1.35 8.65
CA THR A 78 -3.06 2.54 7.84
C THR A 78 -2.96 2.21 6.36
N VAL A 79 -3.88 2.73 5.54
CA VAL A 79 -3.80 2.68 4.08
C VAL A 79 -3.88 4.11 3.55
N ALA A 80 -2.97 4.50 2.66
CA ALA A 80 -2.93 5.85 2.11
C ALA A 80 -2.30 5.91 0.71
N HIS A 81 -2.62 6.96 -0.03
CA HIS A 81 -1.88 7.30 -1.26
C HIS A 81 -0.46 7.77 -0.92
N ARG A 82 0.50 7.36 -1.75
CA ARG A 82 1.91 7.72 -1.65
C ARG A 82 2.14 9.09 -2.26
N ASN A 83 1.98 10.15 -1.45
CA ASN A 83 2.19 11.52 -1.92
C ASN A 83 3.68 11.86 -2.19
N ARG A 84 4.63 10.98 -1.82
CA ARG A 84 6.08 11.12 -2.09
C ARG A 84 6.75 9.74 -2.17
N ARG A 85 7.75 9.58 -3.06
CA ARG A 85 8.63 8.39 -3.10
C ARG A 85 9.16 8.09 -1.70
N LEU A 86 8.97 6.86 -1.20
CA LEU A 86 9.65 6.44 0.03
C LEU A 86 11.14 6.44 -0.30
N LYS A 87 11.93 7.19 0.47
CA LYS A 87 13.39 7.08 0.37
C LYS A 87 13.75 5.69 0.87
N ARG A 88 14.40 4.89 0.02
CA ARG A 88 15.05 3.66 0.48
C ARG A 88 16.19 4.07 1.42
N PRO A 89 16.38 3.39 2.57
CA PRO A 89 17.60 3.55 3.35
C PRO A 89 18.83 3.21 2.52
#